data_AF-A0A095UQ00-F1
#
_entry.id   AF-A0A095UQ00-F1
#
_cell.length_a   1.000
_cell.length_b   1.000
_cell.length_c   1.000
_cell.angle_alpha   90.00
_cell.angle_beta   90.00
_cell.angle_gamma   90.00
#
_symmetry.space_group_name_H-M   'P 1'
#
loop_
_entity.id
_entity.type
_entity.pdbx_description
1 polymer ?
#
loop_
_entity_poly.entity_id
_entity_poly.type
_entity_poly.pdbx_seq_one_letter_code
_entity_poly.pdbx_strand_id
1 'polypeptide(L)'
;MKLSLAQANEYGRLVLMAQGVPEDIARDVAEHLVESDRVGYTSHGLSILTNYRRVLSEGLARPDGRPELVNDRGAMLAYDGHHGLGQYVGKVVIEKAIERTQEHGQCILTLRHSHHLGRMGHFGEMVAAKGLILLAFTNVINRSPTVAPFGGAQACLTTNPLCFAGPLPGGRPPFIVDMATSSIAVNKARVLAAKGEAAPAGSLIDAQGNPTTDPSALFTDPPGALLPFGGHKGYALGLVAELLAGVLSGGGTIQPEHPRIGVATNNMFALLLDPQVDFNTDWRSMEVGAFIDYLHACKPQPGVESVQYPGEYEARNRAVNADSVEFDSRIWDGLKALAVELGVPEALP
;
A
#
# COMPACT_ATOMS: atom_id res chain seq x y z
N MET A 1 -1.58 -8.05 22.38
CA MET A 1 -0.90 -6.93 23.05
C MET A 1 -1.55 -5.64 22.59
N LYS A 2 -1.87 -4.71 23.49
CA LYS A 2 -2.50 -3.43 23.15
C LYS A 2 -1.53 -2.30 23.47
N LEU A 3 -1.20 -1.46 22.48
CA LEU A 3 -0.30 -0.32 22.62
C LEU A 3 -1.05 0.97 22.36
N SER A 4 -0.78 2.02 23.13
CA SER A 4 -1.22 3.37 22.73
C SER A 4 -0.53 3.78 21.42
N LEU A 5 -1.14 4.69 20.65
CA LEU A 5 -0.53 5.16 19.40
C LEU A 5 0.85 5.78 19.63
N ALA A 6 1.04 6.49 20.74
CA ALA A 6 2.34 7.06 21.12
C ALA A 6 3.39 5.96 21.36
N GLN A 7 3.02 4.91 22.09
CA GLN A 7 3.91 3.77 22.32
C GLN A 7 4.24 3.01 21.03
N ALA A 8 3.25 2.79 20.15
CA ALA A 8 3.46 2.09 18.89
C ALA A 8 4.39 2.88 17.94
N ASN A 9 4.20 4.20 17.85
CA ASN A 9 5.06 5.09 17.06
C ASN A 9 6.48 5.12 17.60
N GLU A 10 6.63 5.29 18.92
CA GLU A 10 7.95 5.32 19.55
C GLU A 10 8.68 3.99 19.42
N TYR A 11 7.96 2.86 19.56
CA TYR A 11 8.49 1.54 19.30
C TYR A 11 9.02 1.41 17.86
N GLY A 12 8.20 1.73 16.86
CA GLY A 12 8.60 1.66 15.46
C GLY A 12 9.82 2.54 15.16
N ARG A 13 9.83 3.76 15.69
CA ARG A 13 10.91 4.73 15.54
C ARG A 13 12.23 4.21 16.13
N LEU A 14 12.21 3.73 17.38
CA LEU A 14 13.42 3.23 18.05
C LEU A 14 13.96 1.96 17.40
N VAL A 15 13.09 1.04 16.96
CA VAL A 15 13.49 -0.15 16.20
C VAL A 15 14.16 0.21 14.88
N LEU A 16 13.66 1.19 14.16
CA LEU A 16 14.28 1.66 12.90
C LEU A 16 15.62 2.36 13.16
N MET A 17 15.70 3.21 14.18
CA MET A 17 16.95 3.91 14.53
C MET A 17 18.05 2.95 14.99
N ALA A 18 17.72 1.89 15.71
CA ALA A 18 18.67 0.83 16.08
C ALA A 18 19.26 0.10 14.85
N GLN A 19 18.65 0.26 13.68
CA GLN A 19 19.11 -0.28 12.40
C GLN A 19 19.79 0.77 11.51
N GLY A 20 20.13 1.94 12.07
CA GLY A 20 20.84 3.01 11.36
C GLY A 20 19.95 3.94 10.53
N VAL A 21 18.61 3.85 10.65
CA VAL A 21 17.69 4.78 10.00
C VAL A 21 17.73 6.13 10.72
N PRO A 22 17.97 7.26 10.02
CA PRO A 22 17.90 8.59 10.62
C PRO A 22 16.55 8.89 11.27
N GLU A 23 16.54 9.68 12.35
CA GLU A 23 15.36 9.91 13.19
C GLU A 23 14.16 10.48 12.42
N ASP A 24 14.38 11.40 11.48
CA ASP A 24 13.32 11.99 10.66
C ASP A 24 12.65 10.96 9.74
N ILE A 25 13.45 10.09 9.12
CA ILE A 25 12.97 8.97 8.29
C ILE A 25 12.27 7.94 9.17
N ALA A 26 12.86 7.58 10.32
CA ALA A 26 12.32 6.59 11.24
C ALA A 26 10.95 7.00 11.78
N ARG A 27 10.76 8.28 12.10
CA ARG A 27 9.46 8.84 12.50
C ARG A 27 8.42 8.67 11.41
N ASP A 28 8.71 9.14 10.20
CA ASP A 28 7.75 9.10 9.08
C ASP A 28 7.38 7.66 8.69
N VAL A 29 8.36 6.74 8.72
CA VAL A 29 8.10 5.32 8.50
C VAL A 29 7.23 4.74 9.62
N ALA A 30 7.54 4.99 10.89
CA ALA A 30 6.76 4.49 12.01
C ALA A 30 5.30 4.99 11.97
N GLU A 31 5.08 6.28 11.69
CA GLU A 31 3.75 6.88 11.54
C GLU A 31 2.92 6.18 10.45
N HIS A 32 3.52 5.92 9.28
CA HIS A 32 2.85 5.20 8.18
C HIS A 32 2.45 3.78 8.58
N LEU A 33 3.35 3.05 9.25
CA LEU A 33 3.10 1.68 9.69
C LEU A 33 1.99 1.63 10.75
N VAL A 34 2.07 2.50 11.77
CA VAL A 34 1.05 2.57 12.81
C VAL A 34 -0.30 2.99 12.25
N GLU A 35 -0.35 3.93 11.30
CA GLU A 35 -1.61 4.30 10.65
C GLU A 35 -2.19 3.12 9.84
N SER A 36 -1.33 2.32 9.20
CA SER A 36 -1.75 1.11 8.48
C SER A 36 -2.37 0.08 9.42
N ASP A 37 -1.80 -0.14 10.61
CA ASP A 37 -2.43 -0.94 11.66
C ASP A 37 -3.77 -0.33 12.11
N ARG A 38 -3.81 0.99 12.33
CA ARG A 38 -4.98 1.72 12.83
C ARG A 38 -6.20 1.57 11.92
N VAL A 39 -5.98 1.56 10.60
CA VAL A 39 -7.06 1.40 9.61
C VAL A 39 -7.36 -0.06 9.23
N GLY A 40 -6.73 -1.04 9.88
CA GLY A 40 -7.02 -2.48 9.70
C GLY A 40 -6.14 -3.20 8.66
N TYR A 41 -5.08 -2.57 8.17
CA TYR A 41 -4.14 -3.11 7.19
C TYR A 41 -2.83 -3.58 7.82
N THR A 42 -2.92 -4.48 8.80
CA THR A 42 -1.78 -5.00 9.58
C THR A 42 -0.64 -5.59 8.74
N SER A 43 -0.94 -6.06 7.52
CA SER A 43 0.06 -6.55 6.57
C SER A 43 1.08 -5.50 6.10
N HIS A 44 0.74 -4.21 6.26
CA HIS A 44 1.59 -3.05 5.95
C HIS A 44 1.84 -2.21 7.21
N GLY A 45 1.55 -2.75 8.40
CA GLY A 45 1.78 -2.12 9.69
C GLY A 45 3.12 -2.52 10.32
N LEU A 46 3.26 -2.37 11.64
CA LEU A 46 4.51 -2.61 12.37
C LEU A 46 5.06 -4.03 12.18
N SER A 47 4.20 -5.01 11.90
CA SER A 47 4.60 -6.40 11.63
C SER A 47 5.67 -6.53 10.54
N ILE A 48 5.73 -5.59 9.58
CA ILE A 48 6.70 -5.59 8.48
C ILE A 48 8.13 -5.29 8.92
N LEU A 49 8.33 -4.70 10.11
CA LEU A 49 9.67 -4.37 10.61
C LEU A 49 10.57 -5.61 10.73
N THR A 50 9.99 -6.77 11.00
CA THR A 50 10.70 -8.07 10.99
C THR A 50 11.30 -8.39 9.61
N ASN A 51 10.63 -8.01 8.52
CA ASN A 51 11.17 -8.14 7.17
C ASN A 51 12.22 -7.05 6.88
N TYR A 52 11.97 -5.83 7.34
CA TYR A 52 12.89 -4.70 7.13
C TYR A 52 14.24 -4.94 7.80
N ARG A 53 14.26 -5.68 8.92
CA ARG A 53 15.49 -6.14 9.56
C ARG A 53 16.45 -6.84 8.61
N ARG A 54 15.95 -7.80 7.84
CA ARG A 54 16.75 -8.51 6.85
C ARG A 54 17.19 -7.56 5.73
N VAL A 55 16.24 -6.81 5.17
CA VAL A 55 16.47 -5.91 4.03
C VAL A 55 17.55 -4.87 4.35
N LEU A 56 17.51 -4.25 5.53
CA LEU A 56 18.47 -3.24 5.94
C LEU A 56 19.86 -3.83 6.19
N SER A 57 19.97 -4.98 6.85
CA SER A 57 21.30 -5.60 7.05
C SER A 57 21.94 -6.14 5.79
N GLU A 58 21.13 -6.58 4.82
CA GLU A 58 21.62 -7.06 3.52
C GLU A 58 21.91 -5.90 2.56
N GLY A 59 21.69 -4.65 2.96
CA GLY A 59 21.90 -3.47 2.11
C GLY A 59 20.91 -3.38 0.93
N LEU A 60 19.76 -4.05 1.03
CA LEU A 60 18.73 -4.09 -0.02
C LEU A 60 17.78 -2.88 0.02
N ALA A 61 17.88 -2.05 1.07
CA ALA A 61 17.30 -0.72 1.16
C ALA A 61 18.32 0.25 1.77
N ARG A 62 18.24 1.53 1.42
CA ARG A 62 19.10 2.57 1.99
C ARG A 62 18.42 3.20 3.21
N PRO A 63 19.00 3.05 4.42
CA PRO A 63 18.39 3.58 5.65
C PRO A 63 18.27 5.11 5.63
N ASP A 64 19.21 5.79 4.99
CA ASP A 64 19.27 7.25 4.81
C ASP A 64 18.82 7.72 3.42
N GLY A 65 18.24 6.82 2.61
CA GLY A 65 17.84 7.12 1.24
C GLY A 65 16.75 8.18 1.17
N ARG A 66 16.99 9.22 0.36
CA ARG A 66 16.06 10.33 0.13
C ARG A 66 15.75 10.43 -1.36
N PRO A 67 14.51 10.83 -1.73
CA PRO A 67 14.16 11.01 -3.14
C PRO A 67 14.95 12.17 -3.76
N GLU A 68 15.43 11.96 -4.98
CA GLU A 68 16.06 12.98 -5.82
C GLU A 68 15.09 13.40 -6.93
N LEU A 69 14.87 14.70 -7.10
CA LEU A 69 14.10 15.25 -8.21
C LEU A 69 14.96 15.18 -9.49
N VAL A 70 14.63 14.27 -10.39
CA VAL A 70 15.39 14.04 -11.63
C VAL A 70 14.79 14.76 -12.84
N ASN A 71 13.53 15.18 -12.76
CA ASN A 71 12.88 16.01 -13.77
C ASN A 71 11.81 16.90 -13.15
N ASP A 72 11.87 18.19 -13.46
CA ASP A 72 10.90 19.20 -13.05
C ASP A 72 10.43 19.97 -14.30
N ARG A 73 9.17 19.78 -14.70
CA ARG A 73 8.64 20.40 -15.91
C ARG A 73 7.14 20.71 -15.81
N GLY A 74 6.80 21.96 -15.53
CA GLY A 74 5.41 22.42 -15.50
C GLY A 74 4.57 21.57 -14.53
N ALA A 75 3.49 20.96 -14.99
CA ALA A 75 2.68 20.06 -14.17
C ALA A 75 3.27 18.63 -13.99
N MET A 76 4.57 18.42 -14.22
CA MET A 76 5.20 17.09 -14.16
C MET A 76 6.42 17.08 -13.23
N LEU A 77 6.49 16.05 -12.39
CA LEU A 77 7.62 15.77 -11.50
C LEU A 77 8.07 14.31 -11.68
N ALA A 78 9.38 14.07 -11.76
CA ALA A 78 9.94 12.72 -11.72
C ALA A 78 11.03 12.61 -10.65
N TYR A 79 10.96 11.55 -9.85
CA TYR A 79 11.88 11.28 -8.76
C TYR A 79 12.56 9.90 -8.89
N ASP A 80 13.81 9.83 -8.45
CA ASP A 80 14.48 8.58 -8.11
C ASP A 80 14.50 8.42 -6.58
N GLY A 81 14.00 7.29 -6.08
CA GLY A 81 13.90 6.99 -4.65
C GLY A 81 15.18 6.45 -4.03
N HIS A 82 16.20 6.10 -4.84
CA HIS A 82 17.50 5.61 -4.38
C HIS A 82 17.43 4.44 -3.39
N HIS A 83 16.41 3.60 -3.52
CA HIS A 83 16.06 2.49 -2.63
C HIS A 83 15.85 2.89 -1.16
N GLY A 84 15.51 4.15 -0.91
CA GLY A 84 15.09 4.64 0.41
C GLY A 84 13.77 4.03 0.87
N LEU A 85 13.53 4.05 2.18
CA LEU A 85 12.30 3.49 2.77
C LEU A 85 11.06 4.20 2.21
N GLY A 86 10.17 3.42 1.59
CA GLY A 86 9.12 3.95 0.72
C GLY A 86 8.06 4.80 1.44
N GLN A 87 7.88 4.61 2.75
CA GLN A 87 6.98 5.43 3.55
C GLN A 87 7.47 6.89 3.57
N TYR A 88 8.77 7.09 3.83
CA TYR A 88 9.41 8.41 3.82
C TYR A 88 9.52 8.97 2.39
N VAL A 89 10.06 8.17 1.47
CA VAL A 89 10.24 8.57 0.06
C VAL A 89 8.91 8.98 -0.56
N GLY A 90 7.87 8.14 -0.38
CA GLY A 90 6.51 8.38 -0.86
C GLY A 90 5.89 9.64 -0.27
N LYS A 91 6.02 9.85 1.06
CA LYS A 91 5.53 11.05 1.74
C LYS A 91 6.11 12.32 1.14
N VAL A 92 7.43 12.38 0.99
CA VAL A 92 8.14 13.56 0.45
C VAL A 92 7.69 13.87 -0.98
N VAL A 93 7.62 12.86 -1.87
CA VAL A 93 7.26 13.13 -3.28
C VAL A 93 5.78 13.47 -3.44
N ILE A 94 4.90 12.92 -2.61
CA ILE A 94 3.47 13.25 -2.62
C ILE A 94 3.24 14.66 -2.09
N GLU A 95 3.94 15.09 -1.04
CA GLU A 95 3.91 16.48 -0.57
C GLU A 95 4.32 17.46 -1.68
N LYS A 96 5.37 17.13 -2.46
CA LYS A 96 5.77 17.93 -3.63
C LYS A 96 4.77 17.92 -4.76
N ALA A 97 4.10 16.79 -5.01
CA ALA A 97 3.03 16.74 -6.01
C ALA A 97 1.77 17.51 -5.57
N ILE A 98 1.47 17.55 -4.27
CA ILE A 98 0.39 18.36 -3.70
C ILE A 98 0.69 19.85 -3.93
N GLU A 99 1.89 20.31 -3.55
CA GLU A 99 2.35 21.69 -3.80
C GLU A 99 2.19 22.04 -5.29
N ARG A 100 2.69 21.16 -6.18
CA ARG A 100 2.62 21.36 -7.63
C ARG A 100 1.19 21.40 -8.17
N THR A 101 0.30 20.58 -7.61
CA THR A 101 -1.12 20.56 -8.00
C THR A 101 -1.82 21.84 -7.60
N GLN A 102 -1.50 22.41 -6.44
CA GLN A 102 -2.06 23.69 -6.00
C GLN A 102 -1.60 24.86 -6.88
N GLU A 103 -0.40 24.77 -7.45
CA GLU A 103 0.14 25.78 -8.37
C GLU A 103 -0.43 25.67 -9.79
N HIS A 104 -0.63 24.45 -10.31
CA HIS A 104 -0.97 24.21 -11.72
C HIS A 104 -2.36 23.63 -11.96
N GLY A 105 -3.12 23.32 -10.91
CA GLY A 105 -4.39 22.60 -10.95
C GLY A 105 -4.26 21.08 -11.15
N GLN A 106 -3.07 20.58 -11.50
CA GLN A 106 -2.78 19.16 -11.66
C GLN A 106 -1.28 18.87 -11.54
N CYS A 107 -0.94 17.62 -11.21
CA CYS A 107 0.43 17.12 -11.23
C CYS A 107 0.49 15.67 -11.71
N ILE A 108 1.33 15.37 -12.70
CA ILE A 108 1.78 14.00 -13.00
C ILE A 108 3.09 13.77 -12.25
N LEU A 109 3.11 12.77 -11.39
CA LEU A 109 4.26 12.35 -10.61
C LEU A 109 4.69 10.94 -11.03
N THR A 110 5.98 10.76 -11.27
CA THR A 110 6.60 9.43 -11.36
C THR A 110 7.70 9.27 -10.32
N LEU A 111 7.76 8.11 -9.69
CA LEU A 111 8.81 7.72 -8.74
C LEU A 111 9.34 6.35 -9.15
N ARG A 112 10.65 6.20 -9.28
CA ARG A 112 11.30 4.90 -9.47
C ARG A 112 12.19 4.53 -8.30
N HIS A 113 12.49 3.24 -8.16
CA HIS A 113 13.46 2.70 -7.20
C HIS A 113 13.18 3.08 -5.74
N SER A 114 11.93 3.16 -5.32
CA SER A 114 11.59 3.21 -3.90
C SER A 114 11.72 1.81 -3.31
N HIS A 115 12.14 1.68 -2.05
CA HIS A 115 11.79 0.47 -1.31
C HIS A 115 10.26 0.37 -1.15
N HIS A 116 9.75 -0.67 -0.52
CA HIS A 116 8.34 -0.89 -0.27
C HIS A 116 7.59 0.38 0.23
N LEU A 117 6.60 0.85 -0.54
CA LEU A 117 5.81 2.07 -0.29
C LEU A 117 4.81 1.92 0.87
N GLY A 118 4.54 0.70 1.35
CA GLY A 118 3.51 0.48 2.36
C GLY A 118 2.10 0.56 1.79
N ARG A 119 1.13 0.91 2.64
CA ARG A 119 -0.26 1.14 2.24
C ARG A 119 -0.39 2.40 1.37
N MET A 120 -0.86 2.26 0.12
CA MET A 120 -1.01 3.38 -0.81
C MET A 120 -2.14 4.34 -0.39
N GLY A 121 -3.18 3.83 0.29
CA GLY A 121 -4.27 4.64 0.83
C GLY A 121 -3.82 5.71 1.82
N HIS A 122 -2.64 5.56 2.46
CA HIS A 122 -2.08 6.61 3.31
C HIS A 122 -1.72 7.86 2.51
N PHE A 123 -1.09 7.69 1.34
CA PHE A 123 -0.82 8.80 0.43
C PHE A 123 -2.11 9.37 -0.15
N GLY A 124 -3.10 8.52 -0.43
CA GLY A 124 -4.45 8.95 -0.82
C GLY A 124 -5.12 9.85 0.21
N GLU A 125 -5.03 9.50 1.49
CA GLU A 125 -5.54 10.30 2.60
C GLU A 125 -4.81 11.65 2.72
N MET A 126 -3.48 11.68 2.54
CA MET A 126 -2.71 12.93 2.54
C MET A 126 -3.21 13.90 1.44
N VAL A 127 -3.43 13.38 0.24
CA VAL A 127 -3.92 14.17 -0.91
C VAL A 127 -5.36 14.63 -0.67
N ALA A 128 -6.24 13.72 -0.25
CA ALA A 128 -7.65 14.04 0.02
C ALA A 128 -7.82 15.06 1.17
N ALA A 129 -6.95 15.02 2.20
CA ALA A 129 -6.94 16.00 3.29
C ALA A 129 -6.61 17.43 2.83
N LYS A 130 -6.01 17.59 1.64
CA LYS A 130 -5.77 18.89 0.99
C LYS A 130 -6.87 19.29 0.00
N GLY A 131 -7.96 18.53 -0.05
CA GLY A 131 -9.07 18.77 -0.98
C GLY A 131 -8.77 18.36 -2.42
N LEU A 132 -7.72 17.57 -2.64
CA LEU A 132 -7.27 17.15 -3.97
C LEU A 132 -7.64 15.69 -4.26
N ILE A 133 -7.63 15.30 -5.54
CA ILE A 133 -7.85 13.93 -6.00
C ILE A 133 -6.49 13.28 -6.29
N LEU A 134 -6.37 11.97 -5.98
CA LEU A 134 -5.25 11.11 -6.36
C LEU A 134 -5.74 9.95 -7.24
N LEU A 135 -5.02 9.66 -8.31
CA LEU A 135 -5.03 8.37 -9.00
C LEU A 135 -3.59 7.86 -9.09
N ALA A 136 -3.28 6.74 -8.44
CA ALA A 136 -1.95 6.17 -8.40
C ALA A 136 -1.93 4.69 -8.80
N PHE A 137 -0.85 4.31 -9.46
CA PHE A 137 -0.52 2.92 -9.79
C PHE A 137 0.88 2.62 -9.28
N THR A 138 1.08 1.41 -8.77
CA THR A 138 2.39 0.94 -8.30
C THR A 138 2.68 -0.42 -8.91
N ASN A 139 3.92 -0.63 -9.38
CA ASN A 139 4.40 -1.97 -9.69
C ASN A 139 5.44 -2.43 -8.67
N VAL A 140 5.71 -3.74 -8.65
CA VAL A 140 6.74 -4.32 -7.77
C VAL A 140 7.76 -5.08 -8.61
N ILE A 141 9.03 -4.72 -8.45
CA ILE A 141 10.19 -5.36 -9.09
C ILE A 141 11.14 -5.92 -8.03
N ASN A 142 12.26 -6.52 -8.46
CA ASN A 142 13.33 -7.07 -7.62
C ASN A 142 12.97 -8.28 -6.74
N ARG A 143 11.78 -8.86 -6.95
CA ARG A 143 11.28 -10.07 -6.28
C ARG A 143 10.69 -11.06 -7.27
N SER A 144 10.49 -12.29 -6.82
CA SER A 144 9.78 -13.30 -7.61
C SER A 144 8.31 -12.88 -7.88
N PRO A 145 7.79 -13.16 -9.10
CA PRO A 145 6.38 -12.98 -9.41
C PRO A 145 5.47 -13.78 -8.48
N THR A 146 4.25 -13.29 -8.26
CA THR A 146 3.26 -13.96 -7.39
C THR A 146 1.87 -14.07 -8.01
N VAL A 147 1.61 -13.42 -9.15
CA VAL A 147 0.30 -13.36 -9.81
C VAL A 147 0.43 -13.90 -11.24
N ALA A 148 -0.46 -14.83 -11.61
CA ALA A 148 -0.53 -15.33 -12.98
C ALA A 148 -1.26 -14.32 -13.89
N PRO A 149 -0.82 -14.17 -15.15
CA PRO A 149 -1.60 -13.44 -16.14
C PRO A 149 -2.94 -14.16 -16.38
N PHE A 150 -3.95 -13.45 -16.87
CA PHE A 150 -5.21 -14.11 -17.22
C PHE A 150 -4.99 -15.20 -18.28
N GLY A 151 -5.40 -16.43 -17.96
CA GLY A 151 -5.14 -17.62 -18.79
C GLY A 151 -3.76 -18.27 -18.61
N GLY A 152 -2.92 -17.73 -17.72
CA GLY A 152 -1.60 -18.29 -17.38
C GLY A 152 -1.68 -19.36 -16.29
N ALA A 153 -0.72 -20.29 -16.32
CA ALA A 153 -0.58 -21.38 -15.36
C ALA A 153 0.53 -21.14 -14.31
N GLN A 154 1.19 -19.98 -14.35
CA GLN A 154 2.28 -19.63 -13.45
C GLN A 154 2.36 -18.12 -13.23
N ALA A 155 3.03 -17.71 -12.16
CA ALA A 155 3.20 -16.29 -11.83
C ALA A 155 4.10 -15.57 -12.86
N CYS A 156 3.63 -14.44 -13.40
CA CYS A 156 4.41 -13.55 -14.26
C CYS A 156 4.32 -12.07 -13.85
N LEU A 157 3.39 -11.72 -12.96
CA LEU A 157 3.21 -10.37 -12.40
C LEU A 157 3.32 -10.40 -10.87
N THR A 158 3.28 -9.22 -10.26
CA THR A 158 3.01 -9.08 -8.81
C THR A 158 1.64 -8.45 -8.57
N THR A 159 1.34 -8.12 -7.32
CA THR A 159 0.01 -7.65 -6.88
C THR A 159 -0.32 -6.23 -7.34
N ASN A 160 0.64 -5.50 -7.89
CA ASN A 160 0.53 -4.20 -8.57
C ASN A 160 -0.72 -3.36 -8.16
N PRO A 161 -0.68 -2.65 -7.02
CA PRO A 161 -1.86 -1.98 -6.51
C PRO A 161 -2.23 -0.71 -7.28
N LEU A 162 -3.52 -0.39 -7.20
CA LEU A 162 -4.14 0.86 -7.64
C LEU A 162 -4.65 1.59 -6.39
N CYS A 163 -4.41 2.90 -6.33
CA CYS A 163 -5.07 3.77 -5.37
C CYS A 163 -5.83 4.91 -6.07
N PHE A 164 -7.07 5.13 -5.67
CA PHE A 164 -7.82 6.36 -6.00
C PHE A 164 -8.28 7.00 -4.70
N ALA A 165 -8.12 8.31 -4.57
CA ALA A 165 -8.56 9.05 -3.41
C ALA A 165 -9.17 10.39 -3.77
N GLY A 166 -10.18 10.84 -3.02
CA GLY A 166 -10.72 12.19 -3.16
C GLY A 166 -11.51 12.63 -1.92
N PRO A 167 -11.63 13.94 -1.69
CA PRO A 167 -12.41 14.46 -0.57
C PRO A 167 -13.91 14.21 -0.77
N LEU A 168 -14.62 14.00 0.33
CA LEU A 168 -16.08 13.98 0.36
C LEU A 168 -16.62 15.18 1.17
N PRO A 169 -17.81 15.71 0.81
CA PRO A 169 -18.41 16.85 1.49
C PRO A 169 -18.98 16.47 2.87
N GLY A 170 -19.28 17.48 3.69
CA GLY A 170 -20.03 17.29 4.94
C GLY A 170 -19.25 16.57 6.04
N GLY A 171 -17.92 16.61 6.02
CA GLY A 171 -17.08 15.95 7.03
C GLY A 171 -17.05 14.42 6.93
N ARG A 172 -17.57 13.85 5.84
CA ARG A 172 -17.47 12.42 5.56
C ARG A 172 -15.99 12.01 5.41
N PRO A 173 -15.63 10.77 5.79
CA PRO A 173 -14.35 10.20 5.41
C PRO A 173 -14.06 10.36 3.92
N PRO A 174 -12.78 10.51 3.51
CA PRO A 174 -12.46 10.58 2.10
C PRO A 174 -12.84 9.27 1.38
N PHE A 175 -13.16 9.38 0.10
CA PHE A 175 -13.38 8.21 -0.74
C PHE A 175 -12.01 7.62 -1.08
N ILE A 176 -11.71 6.41 -0.60
CA ILE A 176 -10.41 5.76 -0.78
C ILE A 176 -10.61 4.37 -1.38
N VAL A 177 -10.17 4.19 -2.62
CA VAL A 177 -9.92 2.87 -3.21
C VAL A 177 -8.44 2.58 -3.02
N ASP A 178 -8.09 1.53 -2.27
CA ASP A 178 -6.73 1.03 -2.14
C ASP A 178 -6.77 -0.50 -2.27
N MET A 179 -6.38 -1.00 -3.44
CA MET A 179 -6.51 -2.43 -3.74
C MET A 179 -5.39 -2.97 -4.61
N ALA A 180 -5.01 -4.22 -4.33
CA ALA A 180 -4.20 -5.02 -5.23
C ALA A 180 -5.00 -5.41 -6.49
N THR A 181 -4.28 -5.72 -7.58
CA THR A 181 -4.88 -6.26 -8.80
C THR A 181 -5.06 -7.79 -8.77
N SER A 182 -4.54 -8.46 -7.73
CA SER A 182 -4.82 -9.85 -7.39
C SER A 182 -6.14 -10.03 -6.63
N SER A 183 -6.78 -11.20 -6.76
CA SER A 183 -8.03 -11.55 -6.09
C SER A 183 -7.94 -11.53 -4.56
N ILE A 184 -6.75 -11.86 -4.02
CA ILE A 184 -6.42 -11.73 -2.60
C ILE A 184 -4.97 -11.25 -2.46
N ALA A 185 -4.62 -10.69 -1.30
CA ALA A 185 -3.24 -10.34 -0.97
C ALA A 185 -2.42 -11.60 -0.60
N VAL A 186 -1.13 -11.62 -0.94
CA VAL A 186 -0.20 -12.72 -0.58
C VAL A 186 -0.20 -12.97 0.94
N ASN A 187 -0.20 -11.92 1.75
CA ASN A 187 -0.24 -12.05 3.21
C ASN A 187 -1.58 -12.63 3.71
N LYS A 188 -2.70 -12.33 3.04
CA LYS A 188 -3.99 -12.94 3.39
C LYS A 188 -3.96 -14.45 3.12
N ALA A 189 -3.39 -14.88 2.00
CA ALA A 189 -3.19 -16.30 1.72
C ALA A 189 -2.27 -16.97 2.77
N ARG A 190 -1.18 -16.31 3.18
CA ARG A 190 -0.30 -16.81 4.25
C ARG A 190 -1.04 -17.02 5.57
N VAL A 191 -1.92 -16.09 5.95
CA VAL A 191 -2.74 -16.20 7.16
C VAL A 191 -3.72 -17.36 7.04
N LEU A 192 -4.41 -17.50 5.91
CA LEU A 192 -5.33 -18.61 5.67
C LEU A 192 -4.62 -19.96 5.74
N ALA A 193 -3.44 -20.08 5.11
CA ALA A 193 -2.61 -21.29 5.17
C ALA A 193 -2.19 -21.63 6.61
N ALA A 194 -1.76 -20.63 7.38
CA ALA A 194 -1.38 -20.83 8.79
C ALA A 194 -2.56 -21.27 9.68
N LYS A 195 -3.80 -20.96 9.29
CA LYS A 195 -5.03 -21.36 9.98
C LYS A 195 -5.64 -22.66 9.44
N GLY A 196 -5.12 -23.20 8.34
CA GLY A 196 -5.76 -24.30 7.62
C GLY A 196 -7.13 -23.93 7.01
N GLU A 197 -7.36 -22.65 6.75
CA GLU A 197 -8.59 -22.14 6.15
C GLU A 197 -8.47 -22.05 4.62
N ALA A 198 -9.57 -22.30 3.92
CA ALA A 198 -9.62 -22.22 2.47
C ALA A 198 -9.58 -20.75 1.97
N ALA A 199 -8.88 -20.51 0.87
CA ALA A 199 -8.97 -19.26 0.12
C ALA A 199 -10.25 -19.20 -0.72
N PRO A 200 -10.72 -17.98 -1.09
CA PRO A 200 -11.87 -17.84 -1.97
C PRO A 200 -11.68 -18.60 -3.27
N ALA A 201 -12.73 -19.26 -3.76
CA ALA A 201 -12.70 -19.95 -5.04
C ALA A 201 -12.29 -18.98 -6.17
N GLY A 202 -11.41 -19.44 -7.07
CA GLY A 202 -10.90 -18.62 -8.18
C GLY A 202 -9.86 -17.57 -7.78
N SER A 203 -9.29 -17.64 -6.58
CA SER A 203 -8.27 -16.69 -6.12
C SER A 203 -6.83 -17.14 -6.36
N LEU A 204 -6.57 -18.44 -6.57
CA LEU A 204 -5.22 -18.97 -6.78
C LEU A 204 -5.23 -20.30 -7.56
N ILE A 205 -4.06 -20.65 -8.08
CA ILE A 205 -3.73 -21.89 -8.80
C ILE A 205 -2.55 -22.59 -8.11
N ASP A 206 -2.50 -23.92 -8.22
CA ASP A 206 -1.36 -24.71 -7.77
C ASP A 206 -0.14 -24.57 -8.71
N ALA A 207 0.94 -25.27 -8.39
CA ALA A 207 2.18 -25.24 -9.16
C ALA A 207 2.07 -25.88 -10.56
N GLN A 208 1.00 -26.64 -10.83
CA GLN A 208 0.68 -27.21 -12.14
C GLN A 208 -0.31 -26.32 -12.92
N GLY A 209 -0.78 -25.22 -12.32
CA GLY A 209 -1.73 -24.30 -12.91
C GLY A 209 -3.20 -24.69 -12.72
N ASN A 210 -3.51 -25.70 -11.90
CA ASN A 210 -4.90 -26.08 -11.63
C ASN A 210 -5.52 -25.15 -10.60
N PRO A 211 -6.82 -24.78 -10.73
CA PRO A 211 -7.53 -24.03 -9.71
C PRO A 211 -7.52 -24.77 -8.36
N THR A 212 -7.21 -24.05 -7.28
CA THR A 212 -7.28 -24.60 -5.92
C THR A 212 -7.74 -23.55 -4.91
N THR A 213 -8.27 -24.00 -3.79
CA THR A 213 -8.62 -23.17 -2.63
C THR A 213 -7.65 -23.37 -1.47
N ASP A 214 -6.64 -24.24 -1.61
CA ASP A 214 -5.61 -24.41 -0.60
C ASP A 214 -4.53 -23.32 -0.73
N PRO A 215 -4.49 -22.33 0.17
CA PRO A 215 -3.49 -21.27 0.11
C PRO A 215 -2.05 -21.76 0.36
N SER A 216 -1.85 -22.97 0.89
CA SER A 216 -0.52 -23.55 1.08
C SER A 216 0.21 -23.77 -0.26
N ALA A 217 -0.55 -23.92 -1.35
CA ALA A 217 -0.03 -24.07 -2.71
C ALA A 217 0.84 -22.88 -3.17
N LEU A 218 0.68 -21.69 -2.59
CA LEU A 218 1.55 -20.54 -2.91
C LEU A 218 2.96 -20.63 -2.31
N PHE A 219 3.18 -21.56 -1.38
CA PHE A 219 4.40 -21.67 -0.59
C PHE A 219 5.12 -23.01 -0.80
N THR A 220 4.82 -23.71 -1.90
CA THR A 220 5.52 -24.91 -2.37
C THR A 220 6.71 -24.57 -3.27
N ASP A 221 7.49 -25.58 -3.66
CA ASP A 221 8.55 -25.46 -4.66
C ASP A 221 8.36 -26.52 -5.76
N PRO A 222 7.99 -26.13 -7.01
CA PRO A 222 7.69 -24.78 -7.46
C PRO A 222 6.41 -24.20 -6.80
N PRO A 223 6.30 -22.86 -6.67
CA PRO A 223 5.12 -22.24 -6.07
C PRO A 223 3.95 -22.16 -7.05
N GLY A 224 2.73 -22.24 -6.53
CA GLY A 224 1.53 -21.81 -7.23
C GLY A 224 1.47 -20.29 -7.44
N ALA A 225 0.32 -19.79 -7.89
CA ALA A 225 0.15 -18.37 -8.22
C ALA A 225 -1.20 -17.82 -7.72
N LEU A 226 -1.22 -16.54 -7.36
CA LEU A 226 -2.47 -15.80 -7.22
C LEU A 226 -3.09 -15.54 -8.60
N LEU A 227 -4.41 -15.44 -8.64
CA LEU A 227 -5.16 -15.02 -9.82
C LEU A 227 -5.56 -13.53 -9.71
N PRO A 228 -5.73 -12.82 -10.84
CA PRO A 228 -6.21 -11.44 -10.85
C PRO A 228 -7.68 -11.32 -10.47
N PHE A 229 -8.07 -10.24 -9.78
CA PHE A 229 -9.48 -10.03 -9.42
C PHE A 229 -10.33 -9.85 -10.68
N GLY A 230 -11.55 -10.40 -10.69
CA GLY A 230 -12.43 -10.28 -11.85
C GLY A 230 -11.82 -10.84 -13.15
N GLY A 231 -10.83 -11.75 -13.06
CA GLY A 231 -10.15 -12.36 -14.20
C GLY A 231 -9.42 -11.33 -15.06
N HIS A 232 -9.77 -11.25 -16.34
CA HIS A 232 -9.12 -10.36 -17.31
C HIS A 232 -9.15 -8.87 -16.91
N LYS A 233 -10.09 -8.45 -16.06
CA LYS A 233 -10.21 -7.05 -15.61
C LYS A 233 -9.10 -6.65 -14.64
N GLY A 234 -8.87 -7.43 -13.59
CA GLY A 234 -7.76 -7.20 -12.67
C GLY A 234 -6.42 -7.37 -13.37
N TYR A 235 -6.31 -8.34 -14.30
CA TYR A 235 -5.12 -8.49 -15.13
C TYR A 235 -4.81 -7.22 -15.93
N ALA A 236 -5.82 -6.65 -16.61
CA ALA A 236 -5.64 -5.42 -17.38
C ALA A 236 -5.15 -4.26 -16.52
N LEU A 237 -5.69 -4.09 -15.31
CA LEU A 237 -5.22 -3.05 -14.37
C LEU A 237 -3.79 -3.32 -13.87
N GLY A 238 -3.43 -4.59 -13.64
CA GLY A 238 -2.07 -4.98 -13.29
C GLY A 238 -1.06 -4.65 -14.39
N LEU A 239 -1.45 -4.78 -15.66
CA LEU A 239 -0.65 -4.36 -16.81
C LEU A 239 -0.53 -2.83 -16.90
N VAL A 240 -1.62 -2.09 -16.69
CA VAL A 240 -1.57 -0.62 -16.64
C VAL A 240 -0.58 -0.16 -15.57
N ALA A 241 -0.55 -0.80 -14.41
CA ALA A 241 0.42 -0.51 -13.37
C ALA A 241 1.87 -0.80 -13.80
N GLU A 242 2.16 -1.93 -14.47
CA GLU A 242 3.51 -2.18 -15.03
C GLU A 242 3.94 -1.09 -16.02
N LEU A 243 3.03 -0.65 -16.88
CA LEU A 243 3.35 0.34 -17.91
C LEU A 243 3.51 1.75 -17.34
N LEU A 244 2.59 2.20 -16.48
CA LEU A 244 2.65 3.53 -15.89
C LEU A 244 3.69 3.61 -14.78
N ALA A 245 3.62 2.72 -13.80
CA ALA A 245 4.53 2.78 -12.67
C ALA A 245 5.92 2.27 -13.03
N GLY A 246 6.02 1.19 -13.83
CA GLY A 246 7.31 0.62 -14.23
C GLY A 246 7.98 1.33 -15.39
N VAL A 247 7.34 1.32 -16.57
CA VAL A 247 7.95 1.84 -17.80
C VAL A 247 8.05 3.36 -17.80
N LEU A 248 6.95 4.07 -17.54
CA LEU A 248 6.92 5.53 -17.63
C LEU A 248 7.79 6.22 -16.56
N SER A 249 7.93 5.64 -15.36
CA SER A 249 8.87 6.15 -14.35
C SER A 249 10.34 5.88 -14.69
N GLY A 250 10.60 4.99 -15.65
CA GLY A 250 11.95 4.49 -15.94
C GLY A 250 12.50 3.53 -14.88
N GLY A 251 11.65 2.94 -14.04
CA GLY A 251 12.03 1.93 -13.04
C GLY A 251 11.96 0.48 -13.53
N GLY A 252 11.37 0.24 -14.70
CA GLY A 252 11.28 -1.08 -15.32
C GLY A 252 10.13 -1.95 -14.81
N THR A 253 9.96 -3.11 -15.45
CA THR A 253 8.92 -4.09 -15.15
C THR A 253 9.48 -5.33 -14.43
N ILE A 254 8.65 -6.32 -14.12
CA ILE A 254 9.09 -7.61 -13.54
C ILE A 254 9.58 -8.66 -14.57
N GLN A 255 9.84 -8.24 -15.80
CA GLN A 255 10.25 -9.15 -16.87
C GLN A 255 11.56 -9.92 -16.51
N PRO A 256 11.77 -11.15 -17.05
CA PRO A 256 12.80 -12.07 -16.56
C PRO A 256 14.25 -11.60 -16.57
N GLU A 257 14.63 -10.65 -17.43
CA GLU A 257 16.01 -10.13 -17.50
C GLU A 257 16.30 -9.08 -16.41
N HIS A 258 15.29 -8.59 -15.70
CA HIS A 258 15.50 -7.70 -14.55
C HIS A 258 15.87 -8.47 -13.28
N PRO A 259 16.60 -7.86 -12.33
CA PRO A 259 17.05 -8.52 -11.12
C PRO A 259 15.90 -9.09 -10.27
N ARG A 260 16.18 -10.19 -9.57
CA ARG A 260 15.28 -10.82 -8.57
C ARG A 260 16.05 -11.10 -7.28
N ILE A 261 16.47 -10.01 -6.64
CA ILE A 261 17.32 -10.01 -5.45
C ILE A 261 16.56 -10.25 -4.13
N GLY A 262 15.28 -10.64 -4.20
CA GLY A 262 14.50 -11.05 -3.04
C GLY A 262 13.97 -9.89 -2.18
N VAL A 263 13.82 -8.68 -2.74
CA VAL A 263 13.25 -7.51 -2.06
C VAL A 263 12.17 -6.87 -2.93
N ALA A 264 11.13 -6.32 -2.30
CA ALA A 264 10.15 -5.50 -3.00
C ALA A 264 10.74 -4.10 -3.25
N THR A 265 10.95 -3.75 -4.52
CA THR A 265 11.20 -2.37 -4.94
C THR A 265 9.96 -1.87 -5.67
N ASN A 266 9.46 -0.72 -5.28
CA ASN A 266 8.29 -0.10 -5.87
C ASN A 266 8.68 1.05 -6.78
N ASN A 267 7.99 1.12 -7.91
CA ASN A 267 7.86 2.33 -8.69
C ASN A 267 6.40 2.79 -8.63
N MET A 268 6.16 4.07 -8.79
CA MET A 268 4.84 4.68 -8.70
C MET A 268 4.63 5.65 -9.87
N PHE A 269 3.43 5.61 -10.42
CA PHE A 269 2.83 6.70 -11.18
C PHE A 269 1.69 7.28 -10.35
N ALA A 270 1.57 8.60 -10.31
CA ALA A 270 0.44 9.28 -9.70
C ALA A 270 -0.01 10.48 -10.55
N LEU A 271 -1.32 10.65 -10.65
CA LEU A 271 -1.97 11.85 -11.16
C LEU A 271 -2.72 12.50 -9.99
N LEU A 272 -2.37 13.75 -9.70
CA LEU A 272 -3.08 14.57 -8.73
C LEU A 272 -3.85 15.66 -9.49
N LEU A 273 -5.07 15.94 -9.04
CA LEU A 273 -5.96 16.92 -9.66
C LEU A 273 -6.58 17.81 -8.58
N ASP A 274 -6.61 19.12 -8.83
CA ASP A 274 -7.52 20.02 -8.15
C ASP A 274 -8.92 19.77 -8.72
N PRO A 275 -9.89 19.30 -7.91
CA PRO A 275 -11.22 19.03 -8.43
C PRO A 275 -11.94 20.29 -8.91
N GLN A 276 -11.50 21.51 -8.55
CA GLN A 276 -12.09 22.81 -8.94
C GLN A 276 -11.91 23.15 -10.43
N VAL A 277 -12.19 22.19 -11.30
CA VAL A 277 -12.18 22.34 -12.77
C VAL A 277 -13.43 23.04 -13.31
N ASP A 278 -14.50 23.12 -12.52
CA ASP A 278 -15.68 23.92 -12.81
C ASP A 278 -15.82 25.11 -11.84
N PHE A 279 -16.48 26.18 -12.30
CA PHE A 279 -16.72 27.37 -11.48
C PHE A 279 -17.87 27.20 -10.46
N ASN A 280 -18.39 25.97 -10.25
CA ASN A 280 -19.56 25.72 -9.39
C ASN A 280 -19.30 24.59 -8.37
N THR A 281 -18.41 24.88 -7.43
CA THR A 281 -18.05 24.01 -6.30
C THR A 281 -19.24 23.55 -5.45
N ASP A 282 -20.32 24.32 -5.41
CA ASP A 282 -21.51 24.03 -4.62
C ASP A 282 -22.32 22.88 -5.23
N TRP A 283 -22.50 22.89 -6.55
CA TRP A 283 -23.18 21.80 -7.25
C TRP A 283 -22.43 20.48 -7.07
N ARG A 284 -21.10 20.48 -7.26
CA ARG A 284 -20.29 19.26 -7.13
C ARG A 284 -20.39 18.64 -5.74
N SER A 285 -20.29 19.47 -4.69
CA SER A 285 -20.39 19.02 -3.31
C SER A 285 -21.78 18.47 -3.01
N MET A 286 -22.83 19.12 -3.52
CA MET A 286 -24.21 18.63 -3.39
C MET A 286 -24.40 17.28 -4.10
N GLU A 287 -23.97 17.16 -5.36
CA GLU A 287 -24.18 15.96 -6.19
C GLU A 287 -23.45 14.75 -5.63
N VAL A 288 -22.18 14.91 -5.23
CA VAL A 288 -21.40 13.83 -4.61
C VAL A 288 -22.06 13.39 -3.30
N GLY A 289 -22.50 14.33 -2.46
CA GLY A 289 -23.20 14.00 -1.21
C GLY A 289 -24.50 13.22 -1.47
N ALA A 290 -25.32 13.68 -2.42
CA ALA A 290 -26.57 13.04 -2.80
C ALA A 290 -26.35 11.63 -3.37
N PHE A 291 -25.29 11.43 -4.16
CA PHE A 291 -24.96 10.11 -4.68
C PHE A 291 -24.55 9.13 -3.57
N ILE A 292 -23.73 9.56 -2.60
CA ILE A 292 -23.37 8.72 -1.45
C ILE A 292 -24.62 8.38 -0.62
N ASP A 293 -25.50 9.36 -0.37
CA ASP A 293 -26.75 9.11 0.36
C ASP A 293 -27.68 8.13 -0.38
N TYR A 294 -27.75 8.23 -1.71
CA TYR A 294 -28.46 7.28 -2.55
C TYR A 294 -27.89 5.86 -2.42
N LEU A 295 -26.56 5.69 -2.41
CA LEU A 295 -25.92 4.39 -2.20
C LEU A 295 -26.21 3.82 -0.81
N HIS A 296 -26.15 4.63 0.25
CA HIS A 296 -26.46 4.22 1.62
C HIS A 296 -27.93 3.86 1.82
N ALA A 297 -28.84 4.50 1.08
CA ALA A 297 -30.27 4.17 1.09
C ALA A 297 -30.59 2.84 0.38
N CYS A 298 -29.63 2.25 -0.35
CA CYS A 298 -29.82 0.96 -0.99
C CYS A 298 -29.99 -0.14 0.06
N LYS A 299 -31.05 -0.96 -0.10
CA LYS A 299 -31.33 -2.07 0.81
C LYS A 299 -30.14 -3.06 0.79
N PRO A 300 -29.52 -3.37 1.94
CA PRO A 300 -28.40 -4.30 1.98
C PRO A 300 -28.85 -5.73 1.61
N GLN A 301 -27.89 -6.52 1.13
CA GLN A 301 -28.10 -7.96 0.92
C GLN A 301 -28.38 -8.68 2.26
N PRO A 302 -29.07 -9.84 2.24
CA PRO A 302 -29.28 -10.63 3.45
C PRO A 302 -27.96 -10.92 4.18
N GLY A 303 -27.91 -10.64 5.49
CA GLY A 303 -26.72 -10.83 6.32
C GLY A 303 -25.67 -9.71 6.25
N VAL A 304 -25.92 -8.66 5.46
CA VAL A 304 -25.07 -7.45 5.42
C VAL A 304 -25.77 -6.33 6.19
N GLU A 305 -25.02 -5.64 7.06
CA GLU A 305 -25.55 -4.56 7.91
C GLU A 305 -25.96 -3.33 7.08
N SER A 306 -25.07 -2.86 6.21
CA SER A 306 -25.28 -1.70 5.35
C SER A 306 -24.41 -1.74 4.10
N VAL A 307 -24.83 -1.03 3.06
CA VAL A 307 -23.96 -0.74 1.91
C VAL A 307 -22.86 0.21 2.36
N GLN A 308 -21.64 -0.01 1.86
CA GLN A 308 -20.47 0.79 2.21
C GLN A 308 -19.81 1.35 0.95
N TYR A 309 -19.28 2.57 1.03
CA TYR A 309 -18.37 3.11 0.01
C TYR A 309 -16.89 2.93 0.42
N PRO A 310 -15.96 2.84 -0.55
CA PRO A 310 -14.52 2.75 -0.27
C PRO A 310 -14.01 3.93 0.58
N GLY A 311 -13.40 3.64 1.74
CA GLY A 311 -13.00 4.63 2.75
C GLY A 311 -13.74 4.49 4.09
N GLU A 312 -14.96 3.92 4.10
CA GLU A 312 -15.71 3.74 5.34
C GLU A 312 -15.16 2.62 6.23
N TYR A 313 -14.56 1.59 5.62
CA TYR A 313 -13.89 0.53 6.36
C TYR A 313 -12.72 1.09 7.17
N GLU A 314 -11.85 1.86 6.53
CA GLU A 314 -10.69 2.52 7.12
C GLU A 314 -11.13 3.48 8.22
N ALA A 315 -12.16 4.30 7.97
CA ALA A 315 -12.69 5.25 8.94
C ALA A 315 -13.28 4.55 10.18
N ARG A 316 -14.00 3.44 10.00
CA ARG A 316 -14.53 2.65 11.11
C ARG A 316 -13.41 2.04 11.95
N ASN A 317 -12.41 1.42 11.31
CA ASN A 317 -11.26 0.87 12.03
C ASN A 317 -10.48 1.97 12.76
N ARG A 318 -10.31 3.13 12.13
CA ARG A 318 -9.68 4.30 12.73
C ARG A 318 -10.40 4.76 14.00
N ALA A 319 -11.74 4.78 13.98
CA ALA A 319 -12.54 5.14 15.14
C ALA A 319 -12.45 4.10 16.27
N VAL A 320 -12.42 2.79 15.93
CA VAL A 320 -12.21 1.72 16.91
C VAL A 320 -10.82 1.79 17.53
N ASN A 321 -9.81 2.14 16.73
CA ASN A 321 -8.40 2.24 17.12
C ASN A 321 -7.98 3.69 17.40
N ALA A 322 -8.88 4.52 17.94
CA ALA A 322 -8.64 5.95 18.11
C ALA A 322 -7.40 6.27 18.95
N ASP A 323 -7.19 5.53 20.05
CA ASP A 323 -6.12 5.79 21.03
C ASP A 323 -5.04 4.69 21.05
N SER A 324 -5.29 3.55 20.40
CA SER A 324 -4.46 2.36 20.51
C SER A 324 -4.64 1.40 19.36
N VAL A 325 -3.61 0.58 19.12
CA VAL A 325 -3.63 -0.56 18.20
C VAL A 325 -3.40 -1.87 18.96
N GLU A 326 -4.03 -2.94 18.47
CA GLU A 326 -3.92 -4.27 19.05
C GLU A 326 -3.22 -5.25 18.11
N PHE A 327 -2.26 -5.99 18.65
CA PHE A 327 -1.48 -7.01 17.95
C PHE A 327 -1.81 -8.40 18.49
N ASP A 328 -1.96 -9.38 17.60
CA ASP A 328 -2.01 -10.78 18.02
C ASP A 328 -0.67 -11.21 18.64
N SER A 329 -0.69 -12.27 19.44
CA SER A 329 0.48 -12.74 20.18
C SER A 329 1.64 -13.08 19.27
N ARG A 330 1.39 -13.69 18.11
CA ARG A 330 2.45 -14.13 17.18
C ARG A 330 3.15 -12.95 16.53
N ILE A 331 2.42 -11.93 16.08
CA ILE A 331 3.02 -10.69 15.57
C ILE A 331 3.83 -10.02 16.67
N TRP A 332 3.25 -9.90 17.87
CA TRP A 332 3.90 -9.23 18.98
C TRP A 332 5.17 -9.94 19.45
N ASP A 333 5.18 -11.27 19.50
CA ASP A 333 6.36 -12.05 19.87
C ASP A 333 7.50 -11.86 18.86
N GLY A 334 7.19 -11.77 17.56
CA GLY A 334 8.19 -11.43 16.53
C GLY A 334 8.77 -10.02 16.69
N LEU A 335 7.94 -9.05 17.04
CA LEU A 335 8.35 -7.67 17.30
C LEU A 335 9.23 -7.56 18.57
N LYS A 336 8.87 -8.25 19.65
CA LYS A 336 9.71 -8.30 20.86
C LYS A 336 11.06 -8.95 20.58
N ALA A 337 11.08 -10.08 19.87
CA ALA A 337 12.32 -10.76 19.51
C ALA A 337 13.25 -9.85 18.70
N LEU A 338 12.69 -9.10 17.74
CA LEU A 338 13.41 -8.10 16.97
C LEU A 338 13.99 -6.97 17.85
N ALA A 339 13.21 -6.44 18.79
CA ALA A 339 13.67 -5.38 19.68
C ALA A 339 14.84 -5.85 20.58
N VAL A 340 14.74 -7.07 21.12
CA VAL A 340 15.80 -7.71 21.91
C VAL A 340 17.07 -7.90 21.07
N GLU A 341 16.93 -8.41 19.84
CA GLU A 341 18.06 -8.59 18.91
C GLU A 341 18.80 -7.27 18.65
N LEU A 342 18.04 -6.17 18.51
CA LEU A 342 18.57 -4.84 18.21
C LEU A 342 19.02 -4.05 19.44
N GLY A 343 18.89 -4.60 20.65
CA GLY A 343 19.23 -3.90 21.89
C GLY A 343 18.38 -2.66 22.17
N VAL A 344 17.16 -2.60 21.63
CA VAL A 344 16.21 -1.53 21.94
C VAL A 344 15.71 -1.73 23.38
N PRO A 345 15.71 -0.69 24.25
CA PRO A 345 15.38 -0.85 25.67
C PRO A 345 14.02 -1.53 25.90
N GLU A 346 13.95 -2.41 26.91
CA GLU A 346 12.71 -3.03 27.44
C GLU A 346 11.69 -2.00 27.98
N ALA A 347 12.04 -0.70 28.02
CA ALA A 347 11.15 0.37 28.46
C ALA A 347 10.06 0.73 27.44
N LEU A 348 10.15 0.20 26.22
CA LEU A 348 9.00 0.09 25.33
C LEU A 348 8.25 -1.20 25.65
N PRO A 349 6.91 -1.15 25.66
CA PRO A 349 6.03 -2.18 26.24
C PRO A 349 6.29 -3.62 25.76
#